data_AF-A0A5J4SJZ5-F1
#
_entry.id   AF-A0A5J4SJZ5-F1
#
_cell.length_a   1.000
_cell.length_b   1.000
_cell.length_c   1.000
_cell.angle_alpha   90.00
_cell.angle_beta   90.00
_cell.angle_gamma   90.00
#
_symmetry.space_group_name_H-M   'P 1'
#
loop_
_entity.id
_entity.type
_entity.pdbx_description
1 polymer ?
#
loop_
_entity_poly.entity_id
_entity_poly.type
_entity_poly.pdbx_seq_one_letter_code
_entity_poly.pdbx_strand_id
1 'polypeptide(L)'
;MVTKLHIDNWITKAEPDYYTMFIKAWIPFNAWYFTEYGTKKDSEAISKIKGTNNKIKNRIKALLDNNGNESKNFRLYLAQLHLELINRNIMNYNKSVSFKHVILEDYMPTPATDTDKKGNIYKAIPDKSAGYRAIIIDKNNKTLMDRTFNPYPEDFNIFLTDNQYITLLDGEIKEKIQNCFKKIDPQKPINLISDSNQKNGYILLDDELEIKFINDTELIAKALIQILYTLRCLLFHGELDPTDINRGIYEHAFNLLRILIKELK
;
A
#
# COMPACT_ATOMS: atom_id res chain seq x y z
N MET A 1 -20.70 -31.85 -47.21
CA MET A 1 -20.72 -31.31 -45.83
C MET A 1 -19.55 -30.35 -45.70
N VAL A 2 -19.79 -29.09 -45.35
CA VAL A 2 -18.71 -28.15 -45.04
C VAL A 2 -18.18 -28.51 -43.65
N THR A 3 -16.91 -28.90 -43.57
CA THR A 3 -16.23 -29.19 -42.31
C THR A 3 -16.23 -27.92 -41.46
N LYS A 4 -17.01 -27.90 -40.38
CA LYS A 4 -17.09 -26.73 -39.50
C LYS A 4 -15.81 -26.68 -38.66
N LEU A 5 -14.86 -25.86 -39.09
CA LEU A 5 -13.60 -25.63 -38.38
C LEU A 5 -13.90 -25.07 -36.98
N HIS A 6 -13.21 -25.57 -35.95
CA HIS A 6 -13.41 -25.17 -34.55
C HIS A 6 -12.68 -23.86 -34.20
N ILE A 7 -12.87 -22.82 -35.02
CA ILE A 7 -12.13 -21.56 -34.94
C ILE A 7 -12.26 -20.94 -33.55
N ASP A 8 -13.48 -20.81 -33.04
CA ASP A 8 -13.75 -20.20 -31.73
C ASP A 8 -13.04 -20.93 -30.58
N ASN A 9 -13.03 -22.26 -30.59
CA ASN A 9 -12.36 -23.06 -29.56
C ASN A 9 -10.84 -22.82 -29.57
N TRP A 10 -10.24 -22.66 -30.76
CA TRP A 10 -8.80 -22.37 -30.87
C TRP A 10 -8.48 -20.94 -30.46
N ILE A 11 -9.36 -19.98 -30.75
CA ILE A 11 -9.23 -18.60 -30.26
C ILE A 11 -9.25 -18.60 -28.72
N THR A 12 -10.25 -19.22 -28.09
CA THR A 12 -10.35 -19.29 -26.62
C THR A 12 -9.12 -19.96 -25.99
N LYS A 13 -8.59 -21.03 -26.60
CA LYS A 13 -7.39 -21.72 -26.10
C LYS A 13 -6.08 -20.97 -26.32
N ALA A 14 -6.06 -20.00 -27.23
CA ALA A 14 -4.88 -19.17 -27.49
C ALA A 14 -4.72 -18.04 -26.45
N GLU A 15 -5.78 -17.73 -25.70
CA GLU A 15 -5.74 -16.71 -24.67
C GLU A 15 -4.74 -17.09 -23.56
N PRO A 16 -3.84 -16.18 -23.16
CA PRO A 16 -2.88 -16.46 -22.09
C PRO A 16 -3.58 -16.68 -20.74
N ASP A 17 -3.17 -17.73 -20.03
CA ASP A 17 -3.56 -17.93 -18.63
C ASP A 17 -2.71 -17.04 -17.72
N TYR A 18 -3.15 -15.78 -17.58
CA TYR A 18 -2.46 -14.78 -16.78
C TYR A 18 -2.42 -15.11 -15.28
N TYR A 19 -3.37 -15.89 -14.77
CA TYR A 19 -3.34 -16.36 -13.38
C TYR A 19 -2.14 -17.27 -13.16
N THR A 20 -2.02 -18.33 -13.98
CA THR A 20 -0.88 -19.25 -13.92
C THR A 20 0.43 -18.53 -14.21
N MET A 21 0.45 -17.60 -15.18
CA MET A 21 1.64 -16.83 -15.51
C MET A 21 2.09 -15.93 -14.35
N PHE A 22 1.16 -15.27 -13.66
CA PHE A 22 1.45 -14.48 -12.46
C PHE A 22 2.05 -15.34 -11.35
N ILE A 23 1.47 -16.52 -11.07
CA ILE A 23 2.02 -17.46 -10.09
C ILE A 23 3.43 -17.90 -10.48
N LYS A 24 3.66 -18.24 -11.75
CA LYS A 24 4.99 -18.62 -12.24
C LYS A 24 6.01 -17.50 -12.10
N ALA A 25 5.60 -16.24 -12.29
CA ALA A 25 6.46 -15.08 -12.06
C ALA A 25 6.72 -14.82 -10.55
N TRP A 26 5.78 -15.19 -9.68
CA TRP A 26 5.95 -15.08 -8.23
C TRP A 26 6.94 -16.08 -7.65
N ILE A 27 7.07 -17.28 -8.22
CA ILE A 27 8.01 -18.31 -7.75
C ILE A 27 9.46 -17.80 -7.64
N PRO A 28 10.09 -17.22 -8.68
CA PRO A 28 11.45 -16.69 -8.56
C PRO A 28 11.54 -15.48 -7.62
N PHE A 29 10.49 -14.65 -7.56
CA PHE A 29 10.41 -13.55 -6.60
C PHE A 29 10.44 -14.07 -5.15
N ASN A 30 9.69 -15.14 -4.88
CA ASN A 30 9.66 -15.84 -3.60
C ASN A 30 11.02 -16.45 -3.23
N ALA A 31 11.60 -17.23 -4.16
CA ALA A 31 12.93 -17.81 -3.96
C ALA A 31 13.99 -16.74 -3.63
N TRP A 32 13.93 -15.59 -4.31
CA TRP A 32 14.82 -14.46 -4.02
C TRP A 32 14.62 -13.93 -2.60
N TYR A 33 13.40 -13.55 -2.20
CA TYR A 33 13.23 -12.92 -0.88
C TYR A 33 13.43 -13.88 0.29
N PHE A 34 13.18 -15.18 0.12
CA PHE A 34 13.53 -16.17 1.14
C PHE A 34 15.04 -16.29 1.33
N THR A 35 15.79 -16.22 0.23
CA THR A 35 17.26 -16.25 0.26
C THR A 35 17.83 -14.96 0.84
N GLU A 36 17.34 -13.81 0.38
CA GLU A 36 17.81 -12.48 0.78
C GLU A 36 17.62 -12.23 2.29
N TYR A 37 16.48 -12.66 2.85
CA TYR A 37 16.10 -12.30 4.22
C TYR A 37 16.12 -13.48 5.21
N GLY A 38 16.52 -14.67 4.79
CA GLY A 38 16.64 -15.85 5.64
C GLY A 38 15.35 -16.27 6.36
N THR A 39 14.18 -15.94 5.80
CA THR A 39 12.87 -16.31 6.34
C THR A 39 12.10 -17.17 5.34
N LYS A 40 11.15 -17.96 5.84
CA LYS A 40 10.18 -18.74 5.03
C LYS A 40 8.75 -18.21 5.16
N LYS A 41 8.57 -17.10 5.87
CA LYS A 41 7.27 -16.45 6.04
C LYS A 41 7.14 -15.32 5.05
N ASP A 42 6.20 -15.45 4.11
CA ASP A 42 5.97 -14.45 3.06
C ASP A 42 5.73 -13.05 3.67
N SER A 43 4.87 -12.93 4.68
CA SER A 43 4.55 -11.64 5.32
C SER A 43 5.78 -10.95 5.91
N GLU A 44 6.66 -11.70 6.57
CA GLU A 44 7.92 -11.16 7.13
C GLU A 44 8.87 -10.69 6.02
N ALA A 45 9.00 -11.47 4.94
CA ALA A 45 9.85 -11.10 3.82
C ALA A 45 9.32 -9.85 3.10
N ILE A 46 8.00 -9.78 2.85
CA ILE A 46 7.35 -8.63 2.21
C ILE A 46 7.50 -7.37 3.07
N SER A 47 7.38 -7.49 4.39
CA SER A 47 7.68 -6.42 5.35
C SER A 47 9.12 -5.91 5.22
N LYS A 48 10.11 -6.81 5.18
CA LYS A 48 11.51 -6.44 4.96
C LYS A 48 11.75 -5.80 3.59
N ILE A 49 11.14 -6.29 2.52
CA ILE A 49 11.25 -5.69 1.18
C ILE A 49 10.73 -4.24 1.18
N LYS A 50 9.60 -3.98 1.83
CA LYS A 50 9.05 -2.62 1.94
C LYS A 50 9.90 -1.73 2.87
N GLY A 51 10.45 -2.30 3.94
CA GLY A 51 11.17 -1.56 4.99
C GLY A 51 12.65 -1.27 4.69
N THR A 52 13.27 -2.00 3.78
CA THR A 52 14.71 -1.89 3.48
C THR A 52 14.96 -1.41 2.06
N ASN A 53 16.18 -0.94 1.78
CA ASN A 53 16.63 -0.72 0.40
C ASN A 53 17.07 -2.06 -0.19
N ASN A 54 16.52 -2.41 -1.35
CA ASN A 54 16.78 -3.68 -2.04
C ASN A 54 16.59 -3.50 -3.55
N LYS A 55 17.06 -4.50 -4.30
CA LYS A 55 17.03 -4.50 -5.77
C LYS A 55 15.65 -4.17 -6.35
N ILE A 56 14.60 -4.78 -5.80
CA ILE A 56 13.24 -4.65 -6.33
C ILE A 56 12.67 -3.26 -6.10
N LYS A 57 12.78 -2.73 -4.88
CA LYS A 57 12.30 -1.37 -4.57
C LYS A 57 13.07 -0.32 -5.37
N ASN A 58 14.39 -0.47 -5.47
CA ASN A 58 15.24 0.43 -6.26
C ASN A 58 14.87 0.37 -7.75
N ARG A 59 14.56 -0.82 -8.26
CA ARG A 59 14.11 -1.03 -9.64
C ARG A 59 12.79 -0.34 -9.93
N ILE A 60 11.80 -0.45 -9.04
CA ILE A 60 10.51 0.24 -9.19
C ILE A 60 10.75 1.75 -9.26
N LYS A 61 11.55 2.31 -8.35
CA LYS A 61 11.86 3.75 -8.33
C LYS A 61 12.51 4.21 -9.64
N ALA A 62 13.53 3.48 -10.10
CA ALA A 62 14.17 3.77 -11.38
C ALA A 62 13.21 3.69 -12.57
N LEU A 63 12.26 2.73 -12.58
CA LEU A 63 11.26 2.62 -13.64
C LEU A 63 10.24 3.76 -13.61
N LEU A 64 9.92 4.30 -12.43
CA LEU A 64 9.06 5.48 -12.29
C LEU A 64 9.77 6.75 -12.78
N ASP A 65 11.05 6.93 -12.45
CA ASP A 65 11.81 8.15 -12.72
C ASP A 65 12.34 8.25 -14.17
N ASN A 66 12.63 7.12 -14.82
CA ASN A 66 13.25 7.09 -16.13
C ASN A 66 12.25 7.16 -17.29
N ASN A 67 12.71 7.53 -18.50
CA ASN A 67 11.85 7.68 -19.70
C ASN A 67 12.10 6.66 -20.81
N GLY A 68 12.83 5.58 -20.51
CA GLY A 68 13.06 4.48 -21.47
C GLY A 68 11.77 3.71 -21.79
N ASN A 69 11.78 2.95 -22.88
CA ASN A 69 10.61 2.16 -23.30
C ASN A 69 10.12 1.19 -22.22
N GLU A 70 11.04 0.56 -21.48
CA GLU A 70 10.67 -0.33 -20.37
C GLU A 70 10.00 0.44 -19.21
N SER A 71 10.49 1.64 -18.89
CA SER A 71 9.85 2.53 -17.90
C SER A 71 8.45 2.97 -18.33
N LYS A 72 8.29 3.35 -19.61
CA LYS A 72 6.97 3.70 -20.17
C LYS A 72 6.00 2.52 -20.08
N ASN A 73 6.42 1.33 -20.50
CA ASN A 73 5.60 0.12 -20.39
C ASN A 73 5.27 -0.22 -18.93
N PHE A 74 6.24 -0.10 -18.03
CA PHE A 74 6.01 -0.32 -16.60
C PHE A 74 4.93 0.63 -16.05
N ARG A 75 5.02 1.92 -16.37
CA ARG A 75 4.02 2.89 -15.93
C ARG A 75 2.65 2.68 -16.58
N LEU A 76 2.61 2.28 -17.85
CA LEU A 76 1.36 1.88 -18.52
C LEU A 76 0.71 0.69 -17.80
N TYR A 77 1.45 -0.39 -17.52
CA TYR A 77 0.90 -1.53 -16.78
C TYR A 77 0.46 -1.15 -15.37
N LEU A 78 1.16 -0.21 -14.72
CA LEU A 78 0.77 0.31 -13.41
C LEU A 78 -0.56 1.10 -13.49
N ALA A 79 -0.72 1.92 -14.53
CA ALA A 79 -1.95 2.67 -14.81
C ALA A 79 -3.12 1.73 -15.12
N GLN A 80 -2.90 0.72 -15.95
CA GLN A 80 -3.94 -0.26 -16.29
C GLN A 80 -4.33 -1.12 -15.09
N LEU A 81 -3.35 -1.59 -14.30
CA LEU A 81 -3.65 -2.29 -13.04
C LEU A 81 -4.50 -1.42 -12.10
N HIS A 82 -4.19 -0.12 -12.00
CA HIS A 82 -4.99 0.81 -11.21
C HIS A 82 -6.46 0.86 -11.67
N LEU A 83 -6.69 0.99 -12.98
CA LEU A 83 -8.04 1.03 -13.55
C LEU A 83 -8.79 -0.28 -13.32
N GLU A 84 -8.15 -1.41 -13.58
CA GLU A 84 -8.74 -2.75 -13.39
C GLU A 84 -9.19 -2.97 -11.93
N LEU A 85 -8.35 -2.56 -10.96
CA LEU A 85 -8.66 -2.66 -9.54
C LEU A 85 -9.86 -1.79 -9.14
N ILE A 86 -9.96 -0.57 -9.67
CA ILE A 86 -11.10 0.33 -9.39
C ILE A 86 -12.37 -0.19 -10.05
N ASN A 87 -12.31 -0.52 -11.34
CA ASN A 87 -13.48 -0.88 -12.12
C ASN A 87 -14.16 -2.15 -11.61
N ARG A 88 -13.38 -3.06 -11.02
CA ARG A 88 -13.87 -4.35 -10.51
C ARG A 88 -14.16 -4.35 -9.02
N ASN A 89 -13.79 -3.28 -8.31
CA ASN A 89 -13.97 -3.14 -6.87
C ASN A 89 -13.50 -4.37 -6.08
N ILE A 90 -12.23 -4.75 -6.26
CA ILE A 90 -11.65 -5.91 -5.58
C ILE A 90 -11.60 -5.65 -4.07
N MET A 91 -12.06 -6.61 -3.29
CA MET A 91 -12.13 -6.54 -1.83
C MET A 91 -11.24 -7.61 -1.20
N ASN A 92 -10.59 -7.26 -0.11
CA ASN A 92 -9.86 -8.18 0.77
C ASN A 92 -10.30 -7.91 2.21
N TYR A 93 -10.98 -8.86 2.87
CA TYR A 93 -11.59 -8.67 4.20
C TYR A 93 -12.34 -7.33 4.35
N ASN A 94 -13.26 -7.03 3.42
CA ASN A 94 -14.04 -5.78 3.35
C ASN A 94 -13.23 -4.50 3.11
N LYS A 95 -11.95 -4.60 2.75
CA LYS A 95 -11.10 -3.45 2.40
C LYS A 95 -10.84 -3.45 0.89
N SER A 96 -11.06 -2.31 0.25
CA SER A 96 -10.82 -2.16 -1.18
C SER A 96 -9.33 -2.29 -1.50
N VAL A 97 -8.99 -3.12 -2.49
CA VAL A 97 -7.63 -3.27 -3.00
C VAL A 97 -7.47 -2.31 -4.17
N SER A 98 -6.92 -1.12 -3.93
CA SER A 98 -6.64 -0.14 -4.99
C SER A 98 -5.53 0.82 -4.58
N PHE A 99 -4.92 1.50 -5.56
CA PHE A 99 -3.95 2.58 -5.28
C PHE A 99 -4.58 3.83 -4.63
N LYS A 100 -5.93 3.93 -4.56
CA LYS A 100 -6.64 4.95 -3.78
C LYS A 100 -6.76 4.60 -2.30
N HIS A 101 -6.62 3.32 -1.97
CA HIS A 101 -6.85 2.80 -0.64
C HIS A 101 -5.84 1.69 -0.31
N VAL A 102 -4.58 2.07 -0.09
CA VAL A 102 -3.52 1.13 0.27
C VAL A 102 -3.24 1.18 1.76
N ILE A 103 -3.32 0.04 2.43
CA ILE A 103 -2.88 -0.10 3.82
C ILE A 103 -1.51 -0.78 3.82
N LEU A 104 -0.53 -0.15 4.44
CA LEU A 104 0.82 -0.69 4.58
C LEU A 104 0.99 -1.21 6.01
N GLU A 105 0.84 -2.52 6.22
CA GLU A 105 0.86 -3.14 7.56
C GLU A 105 2.15 -2.88 8.37
N ASP A 106 3.27 -2.64 7.68
CA ASP A 106 4.58 -2.36 8.30
C ASP A 106 4.93 -0.87 8.35
N TYR A 107 4.00 0.00 7.96
CA TYR A 107 4.21 1.43 8.01
C TYR A 107 4.10 1.91 9.45
N MET A 108 5.22 2.38 9.99
CA MET A 108 5.21 3.15 11.22
C MET A 108 4.89 4.61 10.86
N PRO A 109 3.75 5.16 11.29
CA PRO A 109 3.42 6.54 11.01
C PRO A 109 4.46 7.50 11.61
N THR A 110 4.59 8.69 11.03
CA THR A 110 5.40 9.73 11.65
C THR A 110 4.67 10.29 12.86
N PRO A 111 5.39 10.71 13.92
CA PRO A 111 4.77 11.37 15.06
C PRO A 111 3.93 12.58 14.61
N ALA A 112 2.69 12.66 15.07
CA ALA A 112 1.83 13.80 14.82
C ALA A 112 1.95 14.80 15.96
N THR A 113 2.18 16.07 15.60
CA THR A 113 2.17 17.19 16.55
C THR A 113 1.15 18.23 16.11
N ASP A 114 0.45 18.82 17.07
CA ASP A 114 -0.43 19.98 16.89
C ASP A 114 -0.18 20.98 18.04
N THR A 115 -0.43 22.25 17.79
CA THR A 115 -0.33 23.33 18.77
C THR A 115 -1.58 24.19 18.68
N ASP A 116 -2.26 24.42 19.81
CA ASP A 116 -3.44 25.27 19.82
C ASP A 116 -3.09 26.77 19.93
N LYS A 117 -4.11 27.63 19.83
CA LYS A 117 -3.97 29.09 19.96
C LYS A 117 -3.51 29.53 21.35
N LYS A 118 -3.70 28.69 22.37
CA LYS A 118 -3.31 28.95 23.76
C LYS A 118 -1.83 28.59 24.00
N GLY A 119 -1.19 27.92 23.04
CA GLY A 119 0.21 27.49 23.12
C GLY A 119 0.40 26.08 23.69
N ASN A 120 -0.68 25.31 23.88
CA ASN A 120 -0.55 23.92 24.32
C ASN A 120 -0.13 23.04 23.14
N ILE A 121 0.74 22.07 23.41
CA ILE A 121 1.32 21.15 22.43
C ILE A 121 0.75 19.76 22.64
N TYR A 122 0.29 19.14 21.56
CA TYR A 122 -0.31 17.81 21.52
C TYR A 122 0.54 16.91 20.65
N LYS A 123 1.06 15.81 21.19
CA LYS A 123 1.89 14.86 20.45
C LYS A 123 1.31 13.45 20.55
N ALA A 124 1.21 12.79 19.41
CA ALA A 124 0.95 11.37 19.33
C ALA A 124 2.15 10.72 18.65
N ILE A 125 2.84 9.83 19.36
CA ILE A 125 4.11 9.23 18.94
C ILE A 125 3.90 7.71 18.84
N PRO A 126 4.05 7.11 17.65
CA PRO A 126 4.05 5.65 17.53
C PRO A 126 5.34 5.08 18.14
N ASP A 127 5.23 3.91 18.76
CA ASP A 127 6.30 3.15 19.39
C ASP A 127 6.14 1.66 19.04
N LYS A 128 7.13 1.07 18.37
CA LYS A 128 7.07 -0.34 17.92
C LYS A 128 7.02 -1.35 19.07
N SER A 129 7.52 -0.98 20.24
CA SER A 129 7.64 -1.83 21.42
C SER A 129 6.52 -1.61 22.42
N ALA A 130 5.99 -0.38 22.49
CA ALA A 130 5.05 0.02 23.53
C ALA A 130 3.69 0.52 22.98
N GLY A 131 3.50 0.55 21.66
CA GLY A 131 2.26 0.95 20.99
C GLY A 131 2.27 2.43 20.57
N TYR A 132 1.60 3.28 21.34
CA TYR A 132 1.46 4.71 21.05
C TYR A 132 1.57 5.53 22.32
N ARG A 133 2.27 6.66 22.27
CA ARG A 133 2.42 7.59 23.38
C ARG A 133 1.69 8.89 23.11
N ALA A 134 0.80 9.28 24.02
CA ALA A 134 0.17 10.60 24.03
C ALA A 134 0.95 11.52 24.98
N ILE A 135 1.34 12.70 24.49
CA ILE A 135 1.96 13.73 25.32
C ILE A 135 1.21 15.04 25.11
N ILE A 136 0.79 15.67 26.21
CA ILE A 136 0.15 16.98 26.21
C ILE A 136 0.94 17.88 27.14
N ILE A 137 1.42 19.00 26.60
CA ILE A 137 2.23 19.99 27.31
C ILE A 137 1.48 21.32 27.25
N ASP A 138 1.29 21.97 28.39
CA ASP A 138 0.67 23.29 28.41
C ASP A 138 1.63 24.39 27.94
N LYS A 139 1.10 25.60 27.74
CA LYS A 139 1.88 26.79 27.36
C LYS A 139 3.04 27.15 28.29
N ASN A 140 3.05 26.64 29.53
CA ASN A 140 4.08 26.88 30.53
C ASN A 140 5.09 25.71 30.62
N ASN A 141 5.10 24.81 29.61
CA ASN A 141 5.90 23.58 29.60
C ASN A 141 5.55 22.58 30.71
N LYS A 142 4.37 22.67 31.33
CA LYS A 142 3.89 21.66 32.28
C LYS A 142 3.25 20.50 31.51
N THR A 143 3.73 19.29 31.78
CA THR A 143 3.11 18.06 31.27
C THR A 143 1.73 17.88 31.89
N LEU A 144 0.69 17.96 31.08
CA LEU A 144 -0.69 17.65 31.46
C LEU A 144 -0.97 16.15 31.34
N MET A 145 -0.35 15.50 30.37
CA MET A 145 -0.49 14.07 30.12
C MET A 145 0.77 13.53 29.46
N ASP A 146 1.20 12.34 29.89
CA ASP A 146 2.27 11.58 29.26
C ASP A 146 2.02 10.10 29.53
N ARG A 147 1.41 9.43 28.53
CA ARG A 147 0.93 8.07 28.69
C ARG A 147 1.22 7.26 27.45
N THR A 148 1.68 6.04 27.70
CA THR A 148 1.88 5.04 26.67
C THR A 148 0.71 4.06 26.72
N PHE A 149 0.15 3.81 25.55
CA PHE A 149 -0.96 2.92 25.30
C PHE A 149 -0.44 1.82 24.41
N ASN A 150 -0.87 0.58 24.64
CA ASN A 150 -0.57 -0.53 23.75
C ASN A 150 -1.78 -0.93 22.87
N PRO A 151 -2.29 -0.08 21.97
CA PRO A 151 -3.29 -0.51 21.01
C PRO A 151 -2.62 -0.88 19.68
N TYR A 152 -2.92 -2.08 19.19
CA TYR A 152 -3.06 -2.27 17.75
C TYR A 152 -4.41 -1.66 17.32
N PRO A 153 -4.55 -1.27 16.04
CA PRO A 153 -5.60 -0.36 15.52
C PRO A 153 -7.06 -0.64 15.91
N GLU A 154 -7.39 -1.84 16.38
CA GLU A 154 -8.74 -2.17 16.84
C GLU A 154 -9.09 -1.61 18.23
N ASP A 155 -8.15 -1.00 18.96
CA ASP A 155 -8.35 -0.64 20.37
C ASP A 155 -8.03 0.83 20.75
N PHE A 156 -8.26 1.78 19.84
CA PHE A 156 -8.26 3.22 20.18
C PHE A 156 -9.24 3.55 21.33
N ASN A 157 -10.24 2.69 21.55
CA ASN A 157 -11.15 2.80 22.69
C ASN A 157 -10.44 2.70 24.06
N ILE A 158 -9.29 2.00 24.15
CA ILE A 158 -8.47 1.99 25.37
C ILE A 158 -7.97 3.40 25.70
N PHE A 159 -7.55 4.18 24.70
CA PHE A 159 -7.13 5.56 24.91
C PHE A 159 -8.30 6.42 25.45
N LEU A 160 -9.50 6.21 24.92
CA LEU A 160 -10.70 6.96 25.34
C LEU A 160 -11.16 6.64 26.78
N THR A 161 -10.74 5.50 27.33
CA THR A 161 -11.09 5.05 28.68
C THR A 161 -10.03 5.34 29.73
N ASP A 162 -8.87 5.91 29.36
CA ASP A 162 -7.83 6.25 30.32
C ASP A 162 -8.25 7.37 31.27
N ASN A 163 -7.99 7.19 32.57
CA ASN A 163 -8.39 8.14 33.59
C ASN A 163 -7.78 9.53 33.38
N GLN A 164 -6.52 9.65 32.94
CA GLN A 164 -5.94 10.97 32.67
C GLN A 164 -6.67 11.63 31.50
N TYR A 165 -6.94 10.88 30.43
CA TYR A 165 -7.73 11.37 29.30
C TYR A 165 -9.14 11.81 29.72
N ILE A 166 -9.86 11.02 30.52
CA ILE A 166 -11.20 11.35 31.02
C ILE A 166 -11.16 12.65 31.85
N THR A 167 -10.16 12.78 32.74
CA THR A 167 -10.00 13.96 33.62
C THR A 167 -9.58 15.23 32.90
N LEU A 168 -9.21 15.18 31.61
CA LEU A 168 -9.00 16.38 30.82
C LEU A 168 -10.33 17.17 30.75
N LEU A 169 -10.32 18.37 31.33
CA LEU A 169 -11.52 19.21 31.51
C LEU A 169 -12.01 19.87 30.22
N ASP A 170 -11.14 20.06 29.23
CA ASP A 170 -11.43 20.80 27.99
C ASP A 170 -11.72 19.82 26.82
N GLY A 171 -12.87 20.00 26.18
CA GLY A 171 -13.24 19.24 24.97
C GLY A 171 -12.30 19.52 23.79
N GLU A 172 -11.75 20.74 23.71
CA GLU A 172 -10.80 21.13 22.66
C GLU A 172 -9.49 20.34 22.80
N ILE A 173 -8.99 20.16 24.04
CA ILE A 173 -7.79 19.35 24.33
C ILE A 173 -8.01 17.90 23.88
N LYS A 174 -9.18 17.32 24.20
CA LYS A 174 -9.56 15.97 23.81
C LYS A 174 -9.61 15.81 22.29
N GLU A 175 -10.26 16.74 21.59
CA GLU A 175 -10.35 16.72 20.13
C GLU A 175 -8.97 16.83 19.46
N LYS A 176 -8.11 17.72 19.96
CA LYS A 176 -6.77 17.94 19.44
C LYS A 176 -5.90 16.69 19.51
N ILE A 177 -5.85 16.04 20.68
CA ILE A 177 -5.06 14.82 20.82
C ILE A 177 -5.65 13.66 20.00
N GLN A 178 -6.97 13.52 19.92
CA GLN A 178 -7.64 12.54 19.05
C GLN A 178 -7.27 12.76 17.58
N ASN A 179 -7.23 14.00 17.11
CA ASN A 179 -6.83 14.32 15.74
C ASN A 179 -5.36 13.97 15.47
N CYS A 180 -4.46 14.11 16.46
CA CYS A 180 -3.10 13.58 16.35
C CYS A 180 -3.09 12.05 16.24
N PHE A 181 -3.90 11.32 17.02
CA PHE A 181 -4.00 9.87 16.90
C PHE A 181 -4.55 9.41 15.55
N LYS A 182 -5.58 10.07 15.01
CA LYS A 182 -6.10 9.79 13.66
C LYS A 182 -5.06 9.99 12.56
N LYS A 183 -4.06 10.86 12.77
CA LYS A 183 -2.96 11.07 11.81
C LYS A 183 -1.95 9.91 11.83
N ILE A 184 -1.88 9.16 12.92
CA ILE A 184 -0.92 8.06 13.13
C ILE A 184 -1.59 6.68 13.20
N ASP A 185 -2.81 6.55 12.70
CA ASP A 185 -3.50 5.27 12.56
C ASP A 185 -2.75 4.39 11.52
N PRO A 186 -2.26 3.19 11.90
CA PRO A 186 -1.50 2.32 11.00
C PRO A 186 -2.39 1.63 9.97
N GLN A 187 -3.71 1.58 10.18
CA GLN A 187 -4.68 1.14 9.17
C GLN A 187 -5.17 2.29 8.29
N LYS A 188 -4.68 3.51 8.50
CA LYS A 188 -5.07 4.64 7.66
C LYS A 188 -4.71 4.34 6.21
N PRO A 189 -5.69 4.31 5.30
CA PRO A 189 -5.42 4.08 3.90
C PRO A 189 -4.65 5.26 3.32
N ILE A 190 -3.69 4.93 2.47
CA ILE A 190 -2.90 5.88 1.72
C ILE A 190 -3.52 5.99 0.33
N ASN A 191 -3.81 7.22 -0.09
CA ASN A 191 -4.21 7.53 -1.46
C ASN A 191 -2.98 7.96 -2.25
N LEU A 192 -2.65 7.21 -3.30
CA LEU A 192 -1.52 7.53 -4.18
C LEU A 192 -1.92 8.36 -5.39
N ILE A 193 -3.20 8.68 -5.57
CA ILE A 193 -3.66 9.52 -6.68
C ILE A 193 -3.40 10.98 -6.35
N SER A 194 -2.79 11.69 -7.30
CA SER A 194 -2.46 13.09 -7.15
C SER A 194 -3.50 13.97 -7.84
N ASP A 195 -4.07 14.90 -7.10
CA ASP A 195 -4.89 16.00 -7.63
C ASP A 195 -4.03 17.23 -7.99
N SER A 196 -2.70 17.12 -7.91
CA SER A 196 -1.79 18.23 -8.19
C SER A 196 -1.74 18.55 -9.68
N ASN A 197 -1.89 19.83 -10.00
CA ASN A 197 -1.67 20.37 -11.33
C ASN A 197 -0.23 20.84 -11.55
N GLN A 198 0.60 20.84 -10.51
CA GLN A 198 2.00 21.25 -10.62
C GLN A 198 2.85 20.10 -11.19
N LYS A 199 3.67 20.39 -12.21
CA LYS A 199 4.49 19.39 -12.91
C LYS A 199 5.42 18.57 -12.00
N ASN A 200 5.87 19.15 -10.88
CA ASN A 200 6.73 18.46 -9.90
C ASN A 200 5.93 17.83 -8.73
N GLY A 201 4.61 17.95 -8.73
CA GLY A 201 3.73 17.43 -7.68
C GLY A 201 3.12 16.06 -7.99
N TYR A 202 3.41 15.48 -9.16
CA TYR A 202 2.90 14.18 -9.56
C TYR A 202 3.88 13.41 -10.46
N ILE A 203 3.66 12.11 -10.57
CA ILE A 203 4.24 11.23 -11.58
C ILE A 203 3.12 10.84 -12.53
N LEU A 204 3.25 11.20 -13.80
CA LEU A 204 2.30 10.79 -14.84
C LEU A 204 2.60 9.34 -15.22
N LEU A 205 1.62 8.46 -15.07
CA LEU A 205 1.82 7.07 -15.43
C LEU A 205 1.70 6.86 -16.93
N ASP A 206 0.69 7.46 -17.54
CA ASP A 206 0.42 7.33 -18.96
C ASP A 206 -0.24 8.61 -19.50
N ASP A 207 0.13 9.00 -20.72
CA ASP A 207 -0.33 10.24 -21.35
C ASP A 207 -1.79 10.13 -21.84
N GLU A 208 -2.23 8.94 -22.25
CA GLU A 208 -3.59 8.72 -22.79
C GLU A 208 -4.61 8.47 -21.69
N LEU A 209 -4.22 7.73 -20.64
CA LEU A 209 -5.09 7.43 -19.50
C LEU A 209 -5.17 8.59 -18.48
N GLU A 210 -4.27 9.58 -18.59
CA GLU A 210 -4.15 10.75 -17.71
C GLU A 210 -4.06 10.44 -16.20
N ILE A 211 -3.55 9.25 -15.85
CA ILE A 211 -3.43 8.83 -14.44
C ILE A 211 -2.18 9.44 -13.80
N LYS A 212 -2.40 10.21 -12.73
CA LYS A 212 -1.36 10.88 -11.96
C LYS A 212 -1.22 10.26 -10.58
N PHE A 213 -0.03 9.79 -10.25
CA PHE A 213 0.32 9.39 -8.89
C PHE A 213 1.04 10.52 -8.16
N ILE A 214 1.06 10.48 -6.83
CA ILE A 214 1.85 11.41 -6.01
C ILE A 214 3.34 11.34 -6.39
N ASN A 215 4.07 12.43 -6.19
CA ASN A 215 5.52 12.42 -6.42
C ASN A 215 6.30 11.85 -5.22
N ASP A 216 6.05 10.57 -4.92
CA ASP A 216 6.74 9.80 -3.88
C ASP A 216 7.00 8.36 -4.37
N THR A 217 8.12 8.17 -5.06
CA THR A 217 8.46 6.86 -5.64
C THR A 217 8.70 5.79 -4.59
N GLU A 218 9.14 6.16 -3.39
CA GLU A 218 9.35 5.24 -2.28
C GLU A 218 8.01 4.69 -1.79
N LEU A 219 7.02 5.55 -1.60
CA LEU A 219 5.69 5.17 -1.16
C LEU A 219 4.94 4.37 -2.24
N ILE A 220 5.04 4.78 -3.51
CA ILE A 220 4.49 4.03 -4.64
C ILE A 220 5.09 2.62 -4.71
N ALA A 221 6.41 2.48 -4.54
CA ALA A 221 7.06 1.18 -4.58
C ALA A 221 6.54 0.25 -3.47
N LYS A 222 6.42 0.74 -2.23
CA LYS A 222 5.87 -0.03 -1.11
C LYS A 222 4.43 -0.46 -1.38
N ALA A 223 3.61 0.43 -1.91
CA ALA A 223 2.23 0.15 -2.25
C ALA A 223 2.08 -0.88 -3.37
N LEU A 224 2.88 -0.79 -4.43
CA LEU A 224 2.88 -1.77 -5.51
C LEU A 224 3.25 -3.16 -5.00
N ILE A 225 4.30 -3.27 -4.18
CA ILE A 225 4.70 -4.56 -3.56
C ILE A 225 3.56 -5.12 -2.70
N GLN A 226 2.90 -4.27 -1.91
CA GLN A 226 1.75 -4.68 -1.09
C GLN A 226 0.59 -5.18 -1.96
N ILE A 227 0.22 -4.45 -3.02
CA ILE A 227 -0.88 -4.83 -3.91
C ILE A 227 -0.58 -6.15 -4.61
N LEU A 228 0.63 -6.33 -5.16
CA LEU A 228 1.01 -7.59 -5.80
C LEU A 228 0.97 -8.78 -4.81
N TYR A 229 1.41 -8.55 -3.57
CA TYR A 229 1.30 -9.57 -2.52
C TYR A 229 -0.16 -9.89 -2.17
N THR A 230 -1.01 -8.87 -2.01
CA THR A 230 -2.45 -9.07 -1.76
C THR A 230 -3.11 -9.85 -2.90
N LEU A 231 -2.83 -9.50 -4.16
CA LEU A 231 -3.35 -10.22 -5.34
C LEU A 231 -2.91 -11.68 -5.39
N ARG A 232 -1.66 -11.96 -4.97
CA ARG A 232 -1.18 -13.34 -4.80
C ARG A 232 -1.97 -14.06 -3.72
N CYS A 233 -2.20 -13.45 -2.56
CA CYS A 233 -2.95 -14.07 -1.47
C CYS A 233 -4.39 -14.38 -1.89
N LEU A 234 -5.07 -13.41 -2.51
CA LEU A 234 -6.44 -13.58 -3.02
C LEU A 234 -6.54 -14.79 -3.96
N LEU A 235 -5.57 -14.95 -4.87
CA LEU A 235 -5.54 -16.07 -5.81
C LEU A 235 -5.26 -17.42 -5.12
N PHE A 236 -4.30 -17.47 -4.19
CA PHE A 236 -3.94 -18.72 -3.50
C PHE A 236 -4.98 -19.18 -2.48
N HIS A 237 -5.68 -18.25 -1.84
CA HIS A 237 -6.75 -18.58 -0.90
C HIS A 237 -8.10 -18.84 -1.59
N GLY A 238 -8.16 -18.67 -2.92
CA GLY A 238 -9.39 -18.81 -3.69
C GLY A 238 -10.44 -17.75 -3.35
N GLU A 239 -10.01 -16.62 -2.78
CA GLU A 239 -10.87 -15.49 -2.41
C GLU A 239 -11.27 -14.66 -3.64
N LEU A 240 -10.60 -14.88 -4.78
CA LEU A 240 -10.96 -14.29 -6.07
C LEU A 240 -11.15 -15.38 -7.13
N ASP A 241 -12.32 -15.37 -7.77
CA ASP A 241 -12.66 -16.29 -8.86
C ASP A 241 -11.88 -15.92 -10.14
N PRO A 242 -11.08 -16.85 -10.72
CA PRO A 242 -10.28 -16.61 -11.92
C PRO A 242 -11.13 -16.59 -13.21
N THR A 243 -12.07 -15.66 -13.28
CA THR A 243 -12.96 -15.43 -14.42
C THR A 243 -12.27 -14.59 -15.50
N ASP A 244 -12.83 -14.58 -16.73
CA ASP A 244 -12.40 -13.66 -17.79
C ASP A 244 -12.54 -12.19 -17.38
N ILE A 245 -13.48 -11.90 -16.47
CA ILE A 245 -13.65 -10.60 -15.85
C ILE A 245 -12.34 -10.23 -15.13
N ASN A 246 -11.89 -11.00 -14.15
CA ASN A 246 -10.71 -10.60 -13.36
C ASN A 246 -9.36 -10.73 -14.07
N ARG A 247 -9.35 -11.25 -15.31
CA ARG A 247 -8.14 -11.55 -16.07
C ARG A 247 -7.22 -10.35 -16.27
N GLY A 248 -7.79 -9.17 -16.55
CA GLY A 248 -7.03 -7.94 -16.77
C GLY A 248 -6.16 -7.54 -15.56
N ILE A 249 -6.64 -7.78 -14.34
CA ILE A 249 -5.87 -7.55 -13.12
C ILE A 249 -4.58 -8.36 -13.14
N TYR A 250 -4.68 -9.66 -13.45
CA TYR A 250 -3.53 -10.57 -13.42
C TYR A 250 -2.62 -10.42 -14.63
N GLU A 251 -3.15 -9.97 -15.77
CA GLU A 251 -2.32 -9.58 -16.92
C GLU A 251 -1.34 -8.47 -16.54
N HIS A 252 -1.84 -7.38 -15.96
CA HIS A 252 -0.99 -6.25 -15.61
C HIS A 252 -0.10 -6.55 -14.40
N ALA A 253 -0.62 -7.26 -13.39
CA ALA A 253 0.18 -7.73 -12.26
C ALA A 253 1.33 -8.66 -12.70
N PHE A 254 1.06 -9.58 -13.64
CA PHE A 254 2.08 -10.44 -14.25
C PHE A 254 3.14 -9.61 -14.99
N ASN A 255 2.73 -8.69 -15.86
CA ASN A 255 3.69 -7.91 -16.64
C ASN A 255 4.57 -7.01 -15.75
N LEU A 256 4.00 -6.39 -14.72
CA LEU A 256 4.75 -5.65 -13.71
C LEU A 256 5.77 -6.55 -13.01
N LEU A 257 5.31 -7.69 -12.44
CA LEU A 257 6.20 -8.60 -11.73
C LEU A 257 7.29 -9.17 -12.63
N ARG A 258 6.95 -9.51 -13.88
CA ARG A 258 7.90 -10.00 -14.89
C ARG A 258 9.02 -8.99 -15.18
N ILE A 259 8.70 -7.70 -15.24
CA ILE A 259 9.72 -6.64 -15.39
C ILE A 259 10.62 -6.61 -14.16
N LEU A 260 10.05 -6.70 -12.96
CA LEU A 260 10.80 -6.61 -11.71
C LEU A 260 11.75 -7.79 -11.49
N ILE A 261 11.29 -9.03 -11.75
CA ILE A 261 12.12 -10.22 -11.52
C ILE A 261 13.31 -10.34 -12.48
N LYS A 262 13.34 -9.59 -13.60
CA LYS A 262 14.51 -9.54 -14.48
C LYS A 262 15.74 -8.95 -13.78
N GLU A 263 15.53 -8.05 -12.81
CA GLU A 263 16.59 -7.44 -12.00
C GLU A 263 17.23 -8.43 -11.00
N LEU A 264 16.60 -9.58 -10.78
CA LEU A 264 17.09 -10.59 -9.85
C LEU A 264 18.16 -11.50 -10.46
N LYS A 265 18.39 -11.40 -11.78
CA LYS A 265 19.46 -12.09 -12.48
C LYS A 265 20.83 -11.45 -12.26
#